data_AF-A0A564ZXS3-F1
#
_entry.id   AF-A0A564ZXS3-F1
#
_cell.length_a   1.000
_cell.length_b   1.000
_cell.length_c   1.000
_cell.angle_alpha   90.00
_cell.angle_beta   90.00
_cell.angle_gamma   90.00
#
_symmetry.space_group_name_H-M   'P 1'
#
loop_
_entity.id
_entity.type
_entity.pdbx_description
1 polymer ?
#
loop_
_entity_poly.entity_id
_entity_poly.type
_entity_poly.pdbx_seq_one_letter_code
_entity_poly.pdbx_strand_id
1 'polypeptide(L)'
;MEFSQLKKYQFLGEILRLYETLDKPVDEKDPYQDVLKLCDNVSSLSSDFTGEHKNFCKKLSRNLLLIADGNYTGDKFMKYCDILYMWMYFELKKNRISNEITQKIFDQSTEIINPKRRKSPCSYFNFNEKHREPTKLMKLRIFNYNVDTFQGMLKGEINPNVCSLIRYIYKCIVIYRDMNSRYCSRRDDTTEENRNSCDILRQFNNLYTLYILKWEGISHKFPELSSNNPLNVIDGCSLEESKSDSYSNERQLGTPITKGVSTALGAMAGIPPFLALIYKFTPFGKLIRSRYNKGIANDIGENELYYPTTENMNNSSDHTRYNVLYGSVRN
;
A
#
# COMPACT_ATOMS: atom_id res chain seq x y z
N MET A 1 -7.42 -3.99 -7.78
CA MET A 1 -7.90 -4.25 -6.39
C MET A 1 -7.36 -3.13 -5.52
N GLU A 2 -8.23 -2.51 -4.72
CA GLU A 2 -7.81 -1.68 -3.60
C GLU A 2 -7.59 -2.54 -2.35
N PHE A 3 -6.73 -2.11 -1.42
CA PHE A 3 -6.55 -2.82 -0.15
C PHE A 3 -7.85 -2.95 0.67
N SER A 4 -8.74 -1.96 0.57
CA SER A 4 -10.10 -1.97 1.13
C SER A 4 -10.87 -3.27 0.82
N GLN A 5 -10.70 -3.82 -0.39
CA GLN A 5 -11.37 -5.04 -0.86
C GLN A 5 -10.89 -6.32 -0.18
N LEU A 6 -9.77 -6.28 0.56
CA LEU A 6 -9.30 -7.40 1.38
C LEU A 6 -10.00 -7.45 2.75
N LYS A 7 -10.54 -6.33 3.25
CA LYS A 7 -11.18 -6.25 4.58
C LYS A 7 -12.42 -7.15 4.73
N LYS A 8 -13.04 -7.59 3.62
CA LYS A 8 -14.15 -8.55 3.64
C LYS A 8 -13.75 -10.01 3.93
N TYR A 9 -12.46 -10.33 3.94
CA TYR A 9 -11.95 -11.67 4.22
C TYR A 9 -11.45 -11.73 5.67
N GLN A 10 -12.31 -12.13 6.60
CA GLN A 10 -11.98 -12.19 8.03
C GLN A 10 -10.75 -13.07 8.34
N PHE A 11 -10.53 -14.14 7.57
CA PHE A 11 -9.36 -15.02 7.68
C PHE A 11 -8.03 -14.34 7.34
N LEU A 12 -8.04 -13.15 6.71
CA LEU A 12 -6.85 -12.32 6.49
C LEU A 12 -6.56 -11.37 7.67
N GLY A 13 -7.22 -11.52 8.82
CA GLY A 13 -7.14 -10.59 9.95
C GLY A 13 -5.73 -10.23 10.43
N GLU A 14 -4.79 -11.18 10.40
CA GLU A 14 -3.37 -10.93 10.70
C GLU A 14 -2.71 -9.97 9.68
N ILE A 15 -2.95 -10.21 8.39
CA ILE A 15 -2.44 -9.41 7.27
C ILE A 15 -2.99 -7.98 7.36
N LEU A 16 -4.30 -7.86 7.61
CA LEU A 16 -4.99 -6.59 7.75
C LEU A 16 -4.44 -5.78 8.95
N ARG A 17 -4.27 -6.42 10.12
CA ARG A 17 -3.72 -5.76 11.32
C ARG A 17 -2.28 -5.27 11.13
N LEU A 18 -1.42 -6.04 10.44
CA LEU A 18 -0.08 -5.56 10.14
C LEU A 18 -0.12 -4.38 9.18
N TYR A 19 -0.85 -4.48 8.06
CA TYR A 19 -0.97 -3.37 7.10
C TYR A 19 -1.48 -2.08 7.78
N GLU A 20 -2.53 -2.18 8.59
CA GLU A 20 -3.07 -1.05 9.37
C GLU A 20 -2.08 -0.50 10.38
N THR A 21 -1.10 -1.28 10.82
CA THR A 21 0.03 -0.81 11.64
C THR A 21 1.09 -0.11 10.78
N LEU A 22 1.44 -0.67 9.62
CA LEU A 22 2.40 -0.08 8.68
C LEU A 22 1.90 1.27 8.10
N ASP A 23 0.58 1.42 7.94
CA ASP A 23 0.00 2.62 7.32
C ASP A 23 -0.26 3.78 8.28
N LYS A 24 -0.13 3.56 9.61
CA LYS A 24 -0.22 4.65 10.59
C LYS A 24 0.74 5.80 10.25
N PRO A 25 0.38 7.07 10.51
CA PRO A 25 1.34 8.17 10.43
C PRO A 25 2.53 7.90 11.37
N VAL A 26 3.66 8.53 11.11
CA VAL A 26 4.76 8.63 12.07
C VAL A 26 4.48 9.82 12.97
N ASP A 27 4.43 9.61 14.28
CA ASP A 27 4.23 10.66 15.28
C ASP A 27 5.52 10.96 16.06
N GLU A 28 5.54 12.09 16.78
CA GLU A 28 6.71 12.55 17.54
C GLU A 28 7.11 11.64 18.72
N LYS A 29 6.28 10.66 19.08
CA LYS A 29 6.51 9.68 20.15
C LYS A 29 6.89 8.30 19.61
N ASP A 30 7.10 8.17 18.29
CA ASP A 30 7.54 6.93 17.66
C ASP A 30 8.89 6.48 18.26
N PRO A 31 9.04 5.21 18.68
CA PRO A 31 10.24 4.72 19.36
C PRO A 31 11.52 4.80 18.52
N TYR A 32 11.41 5.02 17.20
CA TYR A 32 12.55 5.13 16.29
C TYR A 32 12.86 6.57 15.87
N GLN A 33 12.26 7.60 16.49
CA GLN A 33 12.37 9.01 16.06
C GLN A 33 13.80 9.50 15.77
N ASP A 34 14.80 9.09 16.55
CA ASP A 34 16.22 9.46 16.31
C ASP A 34 16.70 9.07 14.91
N VAL A 35 16.23 7.92 14.41
CA VAL A 35 16.52 7.40 13.06
C VAL A 35 15.63 8.08 12.03
N LEU A 36 14.35 8.27 12.33
CA LEU A 36 13.40 8.83 11.37
C LEU A 36 13.70 10.30 11.01
N LYS A 37 14.34 11.05 11.92
CA LYS A 37 14.87 12.41 11.62
C LYS A 37 15.97 12.42 10.57
N LEU A 38 16.69 11.31 10.35
CA LEU A 38 17.73 11.24 9.31
C LEU A 38 17.13 11.37 7.90
N CYS A 39 15.88 10.95 7.69
CA CYS A 39 15.13 11.16 6.44
C CYS A 39 14.98 12.64 6.05
N ASP A 40 15.05 13.58 7.00
CA ASP A 40 14.91 15.01 6.69
C ASP A 40 16.15 15.61 6.00
N ASN A 41 17.32 15.00 6.22
CA ASN A 41 18.64 15.44 5.77
C ASN A 41 19.13 14.70 4.50
N VAL A 42 18.32 13.82 3.93
CA VAL A 42 18.70 12.99 2.78
C VAL A 42 18.83 13.85 1.52
N SER A 43 20.05 13.92 0.96
CA SER A 43 20.37 14.81 -0.17
C SER A 43 19.63 14.46 -1.48
N SER A 44 19.31 13.19 -1.72
CA SER A 44 18.45 12.76 -2.84
C SER A 44 17.00 13.22 -2.71
N LEU A 45 16.56 13.61 -1.49
CA LEU A 45 15.25 14.17 -1.19
C LEU A 45 15.24 15.71 -1.18
N SER A 46 16.33 16.36 -1.60
CA SER A 46 16.42 17.82 -1.70
C SER A 46 15.43 18.43 -2.70
N SER A 47 14.93 17.66 -3.67
CA SER A 47 13.89 18.03 -4.63
C SER A 47 12.47 17.67 -4.19
N ASP A 48 12.27 17.19 -2.96
CA ASP A 48 10.94 16.89 -2.41
C ASP A 48 10.19 18.15 -1.96
N PHE A 49 9.64 18.88 -2.92
CA PHE A 49 8.87 20.11 -2.66
C PHE A 49 7.54 19.88 -1.93
N THR A 50 7.01 18.64 -1.93
CA THR A 50 5.74 18.31 -1.26
C THR A 50 5.92 17.69 0.13
N GLY A 51 7.13 17.23 0.47
CA GLY A 51 7.41 16.49 1.70
C GLY A 51 6.95 15.03 1.66
N GLU A 52 6.41 14.56 0.53
CA GLU A 52 5.86 13.21 0.40
C GLU A 52 6.96 12.15 0.33
N HIS A 53 8.12 12.47 -0.25
CA HIS A 53 9.27 11.55 -0.24
C HIS A 53 9.87 11.42 1.17
N LYS A 54 9.94 12.51 1.94
CA LYS A 54 10.37 12.51 3.34
C LYS A 54 9.38 11.73 4.22
N ASN A 55 8.08 11.95 4.05
CA ASN A 55 7.03 11.18 4.73
C ASN A 55 7.11 9.68 4.39
N PHE A 56 7.31 9.34 3.12
CA PHE A 56 7.49 7.97 2.68
C PHE A 56 8.76 7.34 3.27
N CYS A 57 9.91 8.03 3.27
CA CYS A 57 11.15 7.59 3.91
C CYS A 57 10.94 7.28 5.41
N LYS A 58 10.24 8.16 6.13
CA LYS A 58 9.94 7.99 7.56
C LYS A 58 9.04 6.77 7.81
N LYS A 59 7.94 6.63 7.08
CA LYS A 59 7.06 5.45 7.19
C LYS A 59 7.81 4.17 6.80
N LEU A 60 8.54 4.16 5.69
CA LEU A 60 9.31 3.00 5.22
C LEU A 60 10.38 2.56 6.22
N SER A 61 11.21 3.49 6.72
CA SER A 61 12.25 3.21 7.71
C SER A 61 11.67 2.59 8.99
N ARG A 62 10.59 3.17 9.53
CA ARG A 62 9.86 2.59 10.67
C ARG A 62 9.34 1.19 10.35
N ASN A 63 8.69 1.03 9.19
CA ASN A 63 8.04 -0.22 8.81
C ASN A 63 9.06 -1.36 8.60
N LEU A 64 10.25 -1.05 8.05
CA LEU A 64 11.38 -1.99 7.95
C LEU A 64 11.90 -2.41 9.33
N LEU A 65 12.05 -1.48 10.26
CA LEU A 65 12.45 -1.77 11.66
C LEU A 65 11.42 -2.65 12.38
N LEU A 66 10.14 -2.30 12.31
CA LEU A 66 9.05 -3.07 12.92
C LEU A 66 9.02 -4.54 12.45
N ILE A 67 9.34 -4.81 11.18
CA ILE A 67 9.40 -6.18 10.64
C ILE A 67 10.70 -6.88 11.05
N ALA A 68 11.85 -6.19 11.01
CA ALA A 68 13.15 -6.74 11.39
C ALA A 68 13.21 -7.14 12.87
N ASP A 69 12.63 -6.32 13.75
CA ASP A 69 12.62 -6.55 15.20
C ASP A 69 11.52 -7.53 15.66
N GLY A 70 10.54 -7.85 14.80
CA GLY A 70 9.42 -8.74 15.09
C GLY A 70 9.75 -10.22 15.35
N ASN A 71 11.04 -10.56 15.46
CA ASN A 71 11.56 -11.90 15.76
C ASN A 71 11.19 -13.04 14.78
N TYR A 72 10.66 -12.70 13.60
CA TYR A 72 10.28 -13.67 12.57
C TYR A 72 11.49 -14.31 11.86
N THR A 73 11.23 -15.44 11.19
CA THR A 73 12.18 -16.23 10.38
C THR A 73 11.44 -16.91 9.22
N GLY A 74 12.18 -17.36 8.19
CA GLY A 74 11.65 -18.16 7.09
C GLY A 74 10.44 -17.53 6.37
N ASP A 75 9.47 -18.36 5.99
CA ASP A 75 8.27 -17.93 5.26
C ASP A 75 7.41 -16.92 6.04
N LYS A 76 7.44 -16.99 7.38
CA LYS A 76 6.76 -16.01 8.23
C LYS A 76 7.38 -14.61 8.10
N PHE A 77 8.69 -14.50 7.95
CA PHE A 77 9.35 -13.22 7.66
C PHE A 77 8.96 -12.71 6.26
N MET A 78 9.02 -13.58 5.25
CA MET A 78 8.66 -13.23 3.86
C MET A 78 7.19 -12.78 3.73
N LYS A 79 6.26 -13.43 4.44
CA LYS A 79 4.84 -13.04 4.55
C LYS A 79 4.67 -11.57 4.97
N TYR A 80 5.46 -11.09 5.93
CA TYR A 80 5.35 -9.71 6.40
C TYR A 80 6.06 -8.71 5.47
N CYS A 81 7.14 -9.12 4.81
CA CYS A 81 7.73 -8.33 3.73
C CYS A 81 6.75 -8.15 2.55
N ASP A 82 5.96 -9.17 2.18
CA ASP A 82 4.90 -9.01 1.18
C ASP A 82 3.83 -7.99 1.59
N ILE A 83 3.54 -7.87 2.88
CA ILE A 83 2.61 -6.85 3.41
C ILE A 83 3.23 -5.46 3.33
N LEU A 84 4.53 -5.31 3.59
CA LEU A 84 5.28 -4.08 3.34
C LEU A 84 5.22 -3.69 1.85
N TYR A 85 5.48 -4.63 0.93
CA TYR A 85 5.47 -4.34 -0.51
C TYR A 85 4.06 -4.00 -1.02
N MET A 86 3.01 -4.63 -0.48
CA MET A 86 1.62 -4.25 -0.76
C MET A 86 1.29 -2.85 -0.24
N TRP A 87 1.69 -2.51 0.99
CA TRP A 87 1.54 -1.15 1.54
C TRP A 87 2.26 -0.12 0.65
N MET A 88 3.53 -0.39 0.34
CA MET A 88 4.37 0.46 -0.49
C MET A 88 3.72 0.73 -1.85
N TYR A 89 3.19 -0.29 -2.53
CA TYR A 89 2.49 -0.11 -3.81
C TYR A 89 1.36 0.92 -3.76
N PHE A 90 0.51 0.87 -2.72
CA PHE A 90 -0.62 1.77 -2.58
C PHE A 90 -0.19 3.18 -2.17
N GLU A 91 0.78 3.30 -1.25
CA GLU A 91 1.31 4.60 -0.80
C GLU A 91 2.02 5.34 -1.95
N LEU A 92 2.88 4.67 -2.72
CA LEU A 92 3.55 5.23 -3.89
C LEU A 92 2.55 5.74 -4.94
N LYS A 93 1.47 4.99 -5.19
CA LYS A 93 0.41 5.39 -6.13
C LYS A 93 -0.39 6.59 -5.65
N LYS A 94 -0.74 6.61 -4.35
CA LYS A 94 -1.46 7.72 -3.71
C LYS A 94 -0.66 9.01 -3.78
N ASN A 95 0.64 8.93 -3.49
CA ASN A 95 1.55 10.07 -3.40
C ASN A 95 2.29 10.38 -4.72
N ARG A 96 2.03 9.61 -5.79
CA ARG A 96 2.62 9.73 -7.15
C ARG A 96 4.15 9.65 -7.20
N ILE A 97 4.75 8.88 -6.29
CA ILE A 97 6.20 8.69 -6.19
C ILE A 97 6.65 7.73 -7.31
N SER A 98 7.72 8.09 -8.05
CA SER A 98 8.23 7.28 -9.17
C SER A 98 9.04 6.07 -8.68
N ASN A 99 9.19 5.02 -9.51
CA ASN A 99 9.99 3.84 -9.17
C ASN A 99 11.48 4.19 -8.93
N GLU A 100 12.05 5.10 -9.73
CA GLU A 100 13.45 5.54 -9.57
C GLU A 100 13.68 6.22 -8.22
N ILE A 101 12.73 7.08 -7.80
CA ILE A 101 12.78 7.74 -6.48
C ILE A 101 12.51 6.71 -5.37
N THR A 102 11.59 5.78 -5.58
CA THR A 102 11.26 4.69 -4.65
C THR A 102 12.51 3.89 -4.27
N GLN A 103 13.28 3.45 -5.27
CA GLN A 103 14.47 2.63 -5.04
C GLN A 103 15.51 3.40 -4.21
N LYS A 104 15.82 4.66 -4.59
CA LYS A 104 16.75 5.53 -3.84
C LYS A 104 16.33 5.68 -2.38
N ILE A 105 15.03 5.93 -2.13
CA ILE A 105 14.50 6.05 -0.76
C ILE A 105 14.59 4.73 0.00
N PHE A 106 14.37 3.59 -0.67
CA PHE A 106 14.44 2.27 -0.02
C PHE A 106 15.86 1.93 0.41
N ASP A 107 16.84 2.14 -0.49
CA ASP A 107 18.25 1.91 -0.20
C ASP A 107 18.72 2.80 0.96
N GLN A 108 18.38 4.09 0.92
CA GLN A 108 18.71 5.04 2.00
C GLN A 108 17.97 4.75 3.31
N SER A 109 16.70 4.33 3.26
CA SER A 109 15.98 3.86 4.45
C SER A 109 16.69 2.66 5.07
N THR A 110 17.21 1.75 4.24
CA THR A 110 17.95 0.55 4.67
C THR A 110 19.30 0.91 5.32
N GLU A 111 20.00 1.91 4.80
CA GLU A 111 21.21 2.48 5.41
C GLU A 111 20.91 3.17 6.74
N ILE A 112 19.89 4.04 6.77
CA ILE A 112 19.46 4.83 7.93
C ILE A 112 19.10 3.94 9.13
N ILE A 113 18.40 2.82 8.90
CA ILE A 113 18.01 1.89 9.98
C ILE A 113 19.13 0.93 10.40
N ASN A 114 20.22 0.84 9.63
CA ASN A 114 21.29 -0.13 9.81
C ASN A 114 21.90 -0.14 11.24
N PRO A 115 22.08 1.01 11.94
CA PRO A 115 22.62 1.03 13.30
C PRO A 115 21.66 0.55 14.39
N LYS A 116 20.35 0.45 14.13
CA LYS A 116 19.34 0.02 15.13
C LYS A 116 18.85 -1.41 14.92
N ARG A 117 18.79 -1.90 13.68
CA ARG A 117 18.21 -3.21 13.34
C ARG A 117 19.03 -4.37 13.92
N ARG A 118 18.35 -5.37 14.49
CA ARG A 118 19.00 -6.62 14.97
C ARG A 118 19.10 -7.73 13.93
N LYS A 119 18.30 -7.64 12.86
CA LYS A 119 18.20 -8.65 11.79
C LYS A 119 18.30 -8.00 10.40
N SER A 120 18.35 -8.81 9.35
CA SER A 120 18.11 -8.31 7.99
C SER A 120 16.70 -7.72 7.89
N PRO A 121 16.53 -6.52 7.31
CA PRO A 121 15.21 -6.03 6.95
C PRO A 121 14.75 -6.74 5.67
N CYS A 122 13.55 -6.42 5.22
CA CYS A 122 13.07 -6.82 3.90
C CYS A 122 14.00 -6.28 2.81
N SER A 123 14.28 -7.09 1.78
CA SER A 123 15.01 -6.65 0.58
C SER A 123 14.17 -5.67 -0.25
N TYR A 124 14.79 -4.91 -1.16
CA TYR A 124 14.00 -4.13 -2.12
C TYR A 124 13.17 -5.06 -3.02
N PHE A 125 11.87 -4.78 -3.10
CA PHE A 125 10.95 -5.37 -4.07
C PHE A 125 9.79 -4.40 -4.28
N ASN A 126 9.48 -4.06 -5.53
CA ASN A 126 8.46 -3.09 -5.87
C ASN A 126 7.47 -3.64 -6.90
N PHE A 127 6.21 -3.79 -6.50
CA PHE A 127 5.13 -4.22 -7.38
C PHE A 127 4.83 -3.23 -8.53
N ASN A 128 5.20 -1.95 -8.43
CA ASN A 128 5.03 -0.98 -9.52
C ASN A 128 6.12 -1.09 -10.60
N GLU A 129 7.16 -1.90 -10.39
CA GLU A 129 8.31 -2.04 -11.28
C GLU A 129 8.38 -3.45 -11.84
N LYS A 130 8.49 -3.60 -13.17
CA LYS A 130 8.74 -4.89 -13.84
C LYS A 130 7.78 -6.02 -13.42
N HIS A 131 6.49 -5.74 -13.37
CA HIS A 131 5.43 -6.71 -13.04
C HIS A 131 4.14 -6.44 -13.82
N ARG A 132 3.53 -7.48 -14.36
CA ARG A 132 2.22 -7.41 -15.04
C ARG A 132 1.09 -7.40 -14.01
N GLU A 133 0.13 -6.50 -14.20
CA GLU A 133 -1.12 -6.42 -13.41
C GLU A 133 -0.94 -6.60 -11.88
N PRO A 134 -0.17 -5.74 -11.18
CA PRO A 134 0.39 -6.11 -9.87
C PRO A 134 -0.64 -6.44 -8.78
N THR A 135 -1.83 -5.82 -8.81
CA THR A 135 -2.89 -6.14 -7.82
C THR A 135 -3.54 -7.52 -8.02
N LYS A 136 -3.33 -8.18 -9.16
CA LYS A 136 -3.63 -9.60 -9.36
C LYS A 136 -2.53 -10.47 -8.72
N LEU A 137 -1.26 -10.15 -8.97
CA LEU A 137 -0.11 -10.85 -8.39
C LEU A 137 -0.10 -10.81 -6.86
N MET A 138 -0.49 -9.69 -6.24
CA MET A 138 -0.64 -9.57 -4.79
C MET A 138 -1.61 -10.59 -4.19
N LYS A 139 -2.72 -10.90 -4.87
CA LYS A 139 -3.66 -11.93 -4.40
C LYS A 139 -3.01 -13.32 -4.44
N LEU A 140 -2.23 -13.61 -5.48
CA LEU A 140 -1.47 -14.86 -5.55
C LEU A 140 -0.39 -14.92 -4.45
N ARG A 141 0.35 -13.83 -4.20
CA ARG A 141 1.36 -13.75 -3.13
C ARG A 141 0.76 -13.91 -1.73
N ILE A 142 -0.41 -13.30 -1.44
CA ILE A 142 -1.18 -13.56 -0.21
C ILE A 142 -1.50 -15.06 -0.08
N PHE A 143 -1.94 -15.73 -1.15
CA PHE A 143 -2.15 -17.18 -1.12
C PHE A 143 -0.85 -17.94 -0.83
N ASN A 144 0.24 -17.65 -1.57
CA ASN A 144 1.50 -18.37 -1.47
C ASN A 144 2.03 -18.40 -0.02
N TYR A 145 2.09 -17.25 0.66
CA TYR A 145 2.62 -17.15 2.02
C TYR A 145 1.60 -17.46 3.14
N ASN A 146 0.39 -17.93 2.80
CA ASN A 146 -0.61 -18.35 3.78
C ASN A 146 -1.22 -19.71 3.46
N VAL A 147 -0.65 -20.46 2.49
CA VAL A 147 -1.25 -21.70 1.98
C VAL A 147 -1.41 -22.77 3.07
N ASP A 148 -0.45 -22.90 4.00
CA ASP A 148 -0.52 -23.84 5.13
C ASP A 148 -1.69 -23.50 6.07
N THR A 149 -1.87 -22.20 6.34
CA THR A 149 -2.98 -21.70 7.17
C THR A 149 -4.30 -21.92 6.46
N PHE A 150 -4.36 -21.67 5.15
CA PHE A 150 -5.55 -21.89 4.34
C PHE A 150 -5.91 -23.38 4.24
N GLN A 151 -4.93 -24.26 4.04
CA GLN A 151 -5.11 -25.71 4.10
C GLN A 151 -5.65 -26.14 5.48
N GLY A 152 -5.09 -25.62 6.58
CA GLY A 152 -5.59 -25.86 7.93
C GLY A 152 -7.05 -25.44 8.11
N MET A 153 -7.44 -24.28 7.57
CA MET A 153 -8.82 -23.78 7.58
C MET A 153 -9.79 -24.55 6.66
N LEU A 154 -9.28 -25.27 5.65
CA LEU A 154 -10.07 -26.08 4.72
C LEU A 154 -10.31 -27.52 5.22
N LYS A 155 -9.72 -27.91 6.36
CA LYS A 155 -9.99 -29.17 7.04
C LYS A 155 -11.24 -29.03 7.91
N GLY A 156 -12.20 -29.93 7.73
CA GLY A 156 -13.46 -29.95 8.49
C GLY A 156 -14.65 -29.32 7.75
N GLU A 157 -15.74 -29.11 8.47
CA GLU A 157 -17.04 -28.79 7.88
C GLU A 157 -17.08 -27.45 7.15
N ILE A 158 -17.70 -27.47 5.96
CA ILE A 158 -17.93 -26.27 5.14
C ILE A 158 -18.93 -25.36 5.86
N ASN A 159 -18.44 -24.22 6.32
CA ASN A 159 -19.20 -23.16 6.99
C ASN A 159 -18.95 -21.80 6.30
N PRO A 160 -19.64 -20.71 6.67
CA PRO A 160 -19.51 -19.42 5.98
C PRO A 160 -18.07 -18.85 5.90
N ASN A 161 -17.25 -19.09 6.93
CA ASN A 161 -15.84 -18.65 6.93
C ASN A 161 -15.00 -19.48 5.96
N VAL A 162 -15.18 -20.80 5.95
CA VAL A 162 -14.55 -21.72 4.98
C VAL A 162 -14.99 -21.38 3.55
N CYS A 163 -16.28 -21.11 3.32
CA CYS A 163 -16.77 -20.64 2.02
C CYS A 163 -16.17 -19.30 1.58
N SER A 164 -15.89 -18.38 2.51
CA SER A 164 -15.18 -17.13 2.18
C SER A 164 -13.76 -17.40 1.66
N LEU A 165 -13.06 -18.38 2.26
CA LEU A 165 -11.74 -18.84 1.80
C LEU A 165 -11.82 -19.59 0.47
N ILE A 166 -12.77 -20.51 0.28
CA ILE A 166 -12.99 -21.21 -1.00
C ILE A 166 -13.21 -20.18 -2.13
N ARG A 167 -14.12 -19.21 -1.93
CA ARG A 167 -14.38 -18.12 -2.90
C ARG A 167 -13.14 -17.27 -3.17
N TYR A 168 -12.25 -17.10 -2.20
CA TYR A 168 -10.97 -16.40 -2.40
C TYR A 168 -10.00 -17.21 -3.26
N ILE A 169 -9.89 -18.52 -3.01
CA ILE A 169 -9.05 -19.43 -3.79
C ILE A 169 -9.56 -19.51 -5.24
N TYR A 170 -10.87 -19.60 -5.48
CA TYR A 170 -11.44 -19.53 -6.84
C TYR A 170 -11.05 -18.23 -7.58
N LYS A 171 -11.01 -17.08 -6.88
CA LYS A 171 -10.53 -15.82 -7.47
C LYS A 171 -9.04 -15.88 -7.82
N CYS A 172 -8.22 -16.61 -7.06
CA CYS A 172 -6.82 -16.86 -7.38
C CYS A 172 -6.67 -17.80 -8.60
N ILE A 173 -7.51 -18.85 -8.72
CA ILE A 173 -7.54 -19.73 -9.90
C ILE A 173 -7.91 -18.93 -11.17
N VAL A 174 -8.94 -18.08 -11.12
CA VAL A 174 -9.32 -17.20 -12.25
C VAL A 174 -8.15 -16.33 -12.67
N ILE A 175 -7.49 -15.68 -11.71
CA ILE A 175 -6.32 -14.83 -11.95
C ILE A 175 -5.16 -15.62 -12.58
N TYR A 176 -4.86 -16.80 -12.03
CA TYR A 176 -3.80 -17.66 -12.55
C TYR A 176 -4.08 -18.04 -14.01
N ARG A 177 -5.28 -18.52 -14.36
CA ARG A 177 -5.60 -18.95 -15.74
C ARG A 177 -5.48 -17.80 -16.75
N ASP A 178 -6.05 -16.64 -16.44
CA ASP A 178 -5.95 -15.43 -17.27
C ASP A 178 -4.48 -14.99 -17.45
N MET A 179 -3.75 -14.80 -16.36
CA MET A 179 -2.38 -14.29 -16.43
C MET A 179 -1.39 -15.31 -17.01
N ASN A 180 -1.54 -16.61 -16.71
CA ASN A 180 -0.66 -17.66 -17.23
C ASN A 180 -0.78 -17.78 -18.76
N SER A 181 -2.02 -17.77 -19.28
CA SER A 181 -2.26 -17.86 -20.72
C SER A 181 -1.73 -16.64 -21.51
N ARG A 182 -1.73 -15.45 -20.89
CA ARG A 182 -1.34 -14.18 -21.52
C ARG A 182 0.13 -13.80 -21.39
N TYR A 183 0.83 -14.30 -20.37
CA TYR A 183 2.19 -13.83 -20.03
C TYR A 183 3.23 -14.95 -19.90
N CYS A 184 2.82 -16.20 -19.66
CA CYS A 184 3.72 -17.30 -19.28
C CYS A 184 3.78 -18.41 -20.34
N SER A 185 3.54 -18.07 -21.61
CA SER A 185 3.76 -18.98 -22.73
C SER A 185 5.27 -19.03 -23.07
N ARG A 186 5.74 -20.14 -23.64
CA ARG A 186 7.17 -20.40 -23.92
C ARG A 186 7.84 -19.38 -24.87
N ARG A 187 7.10 -18.47 -25.51
CA ARG A 187 7.65 -17.38 -26.34
C ARG A 187 7.55 -16.00 -25.67
N ASP A 188 6.85 -15.88 -24.55
CA ASP A 188 6.51 -14.61 -23.90
C ASP A 188 7.34 -14.32 -22.62
N ASP A 189 8.12 -15.28 -22.12
CA ASP A 189 9.12 -15.09 -21.04
C ASP A 189 10.30 -14.15 -21.42
N THR A 190 10.20 -13.45 -22.56
CA THR A 190 11.25 -12.58 -23.13
C THR A 190 11.43 -11.25 -22.42
N THR A 191 10.43 -10.78 -21.66
CA THR A 191 10.54 -9.54 -20.86
C THR A 191 10.72 -9.86 -19.38
N GLU A 192 11.53 -9.06 -18.69
CA GLU A 192 11.71 -9.14 -17.24
C GLU A 192 10.36 -9.04 -16.50
N GLU A 193 9.43 -8.23 -17.01
CA GLU A 193 8.09 -8.08 -16.42
C GLU A 193 7.26 -9.36 -16.47
N ASN A 194 7.30 -10.08 -17.60
CA ASN A 194 6.60 -11.34 -17.76
C ASN A 194 7.27 -12.38 -16.85
N ARG A 195 8.60 -12.51 -16.89
CA ARG A 195 9.37 -13.44 -16.05
C ARG A 195 9.05 -13.30 -14.56
N ASN A 196 9.17 -12.09 -14.01
CA ASN A 196 8.88 -11.80 -12.59
C ASN A 196 7.43 -12.15 -12.22
N SER A 197 6.48 -11.86 -13.11
CA SER A 197 5.07 -12.22 -12.92
C SER A 197 4.89 -13.74 -12.92
N CYS A 198 5.48 -14.43 -13.89
CA CYS A 198 5.37 -15.86 -14.09
C CYS A 198 6.06 -16.67 -12.99
N ASP A 199 7.09 -16.15 -12.34
CA ASP A 199 7.68 -16.77 -11.15
C ASP A 199 6.68 -16.78 -9.95
N ILE A 200 5.90 -15.71 -9.74
CA ILE A 200 4.81 -15.69 -8.74
C ILE A 200 3.69 -16.67 -9.11
N LEU A 201 3.31 -16.75 -10.40
CA LEU A 201 2.32 -17.72 -10.86
C LEU A 201 2.80 -19.18 -10.73
N ARG A 202 4.08 -19.45 -10.96
CA ARG A 202 4.67 -20.79 -10.83
C ARG A 202 4.70 -21.23 -9.36
N GLN A 203 5.02 -20.33 -8.44
CA GLN A 203 4.87 -20.58 -7.00
C GLN A 203 3.42 -20.89 -6.63
N PHE A 204 2.46 -20.10 -7.13
CA PHE A 204 1.03 -20.35 -6.90
C PHE A 204 0.61 -21.74 -7.40
N ASN A 205 0.97 -22.10 -8.63
CA ASN A 205 0.68 -23.42 -9.21
C ASN A 205 1.23 -24.57 -8.34
N ASN A 206 2.50 -24.48 -7.95
CA ASN A 206 3.16 -25.49 -7.12
C ASN A 206 2.46 -25.63 -5.76
N LEU A 207 2.24 -24.52 -5.04
CA LEU A 207 1.65 -24.53 -3.70
C LEU A 207 0.17 -24.95 -3.74
N TYR A 208 -0.62 -24.46 -4.70
CA TYR A 208 -1.99 -24.90 -4.91
C TYR A 208 -2.07 -26.41 -5.21
N THR A 209 -1.19 -26.92 -6.07
CA THR A 209 -1.16 -28.36 -6.41
C THR A 209 -0.80 -29.21 -5.19
N LEU A 210 0.19 -28.81 -4.40
CA LEU A 210 0.68 -29.59 -3.26
C LEU A 210 -0.27 -29.51 -2.05
N TYR A 211 -0.74 -28.32 -1.69
CA TYR A 211 -1.47 -28.09 -0.45
C TYR A 211 -3.00 -28.11 -0.59
N ILE A 212 -3.54 -27.87 -1.80
CA ILE A 212 -4.99 -27.78 -2.04
C ILE A 212 -5.52 -28.91 -2.91
N LEU A 213 -4.89 -29.24 -4.05
CA LEU A 213 -5.39 -30.30 -4.95
C LEU A 213 -5.07 -31.71 -4.47
N LYS A 214 -3.80 -31.97 -4.10
CA LYS A 214 -3.33 -33.31 -3.74
C LYS A 214 -3.53 -33.67 -2.28
N TRP A 215 -4.02 -32.74 -1.46
CA TRP A 215 -4.07 -32.91 -0.01
C TRP A 215 -5.37 -33.58 0.45
N GLU A 216 -5.26 -34.72 1.13
CA GLU A 216 -6.39 -35.48 1.66
C GLU A 216 -7.04 -34.79 2.88
N GLY A 217 -8.37 -34.87 2.98
CA GLY A 217 -9.14 -34.30 4.10
C GLY A 217 -9.56 -32.83 3.93
N ILE A 218 -9.34 -32.22 2.75
CA ILE A 218 -10.04 -30.99 2.36
C ILE A 218 -11.46 -31.38 1.89
N SER A 219 -12.49 -30.81 2.51
CA SER A 219 -13.89 -31.15 2.20
C SER A 219 -14.41 -30.58 0.88
N HIS A 220 -13.78 -29.51 0.36
CA HIS A 220 -14.16 -28.89 -0.92
C HIS A 220 -13.35 -29.45 -2.10
N LYS A 221 -14.04 -29.87 -3.17
CA LYS A 221 -13.38 -30.35 -4.39
C LYS A 221 -12.97 -29.18 -5.29
N PHE A 222 -11.72 -28.76 -5.16
CA PHE A 222 -11.13 -27.72 -5.99
C PHE A 222 -10.78 -28.21 -7.42
N PRO A 223 -10.95 -27.37 -8.47
CA PRO A 223 -10.67 -27.76 -9.84
C PRO A 223 -9.18 -27.66 -10.19
N GLU A 224 -8.70 -28.54 -11.08
CA GLU A 224 -7.35 -28.41 -11.62
C GLU A 224 -7.13 -27.07 -12.32
N LEU A 225 -5.94 -26.49 -12.22
CA LEU A 225 -5.65 -25.18 -12.83
C LEU A 225 -5.76 -25.20 -14.37
N SER A 226 -5.44 -26.34 -14.99
CA SER A 226 -5.55 -26.64 -16.42
C SER A 226 -6.97 -26.95 -16.92
N SER A 227 -7.93 -27.19 -16.03
CA SER A 227 -9.28 -27.59 -16.45
C SER A 227 -10.07 -26.42 -17.06
N ASN A 228 -10.91 -26.70 -18.06
CA ASN A 228 -11.82 -25.71 -18.64
C ASN A 228 -13.15 -25.57 -17.85
N ASN A 229 -13.21 -26.14 -16.65
CA ASN A 229 -14.43 -26.17 -15.84
C ASN A 229 -14.88 -24.74 -15.48
N PRO A 230 -16.19 -24.42 -15.60
CA PRO A 230 -16.73 -23.13 -15.20
C PRO A 230 -16.45 -22.85 -13.71
N LEU A 231 -15.92 -21.66 -13.42
CA LEU A 231 -15.57 -21.24 -12.05
C LEU A 231 -16.66 -20.37 -11.39
N ASN A 232 -17.82 -20.26 -12.04
CA ASN A 232 -18.97 -19.49 -11.57
C ASN A 232 -19.90 -20.27 -10.64
N VAL A 233 -19.76 -21.60 -10.56
CA VAL A 233 -20.47 -22.47 -9.61
C VAL A 233 -19.46 -23.01 -8.60
N ILE A 234 -19.76 -22.91 -7.32
CA ILE A 234 -18.92 -23.39 -6.22
C ILE A 234 -19.78 -24.32 -5.36
N ASP A 235 -19.62 -25.63 -5.58
CA ASP A 235 -20.37 -26.66 -4.84
C ASP A 235 -20.17 -26.51 -3.33
N GLY A 236 -21.21 -26.77 -2.54
CA GLY A 236 -21.18 -26.59 -1.08
C GLY A 236 -21.16 -25.14 -0.57
N CYS A 237 -20.97 -24.14 -1.44
CA CYS A 237 -20.96 -22.72 -1.08
C CYS A 237 -21.87 -21.89 -1.99
N SER A 238 -23.15 -21.78 -1.60
CA SER A 238 -24.16 -20.92 -2.27
C SER A 238 -23.59 -19.56 -2.66
N LEU A 239 -23.85 -19.09 -3.87
CA LEU A 239 -23.14 -17.96 -4.48
C LEU A 239 -23.50 -16.57 -3.92
N GLU A 240 -24.40 -16.49 -2.95
CA GLU A 240 -24.81 -15.21 -2.39
C GLU A 240 -23.63 -14.52 -1.69
N GLU A 241 -23.17 -13.40 -2.27
CA GLU A 241 -22.53 -12.33 -1.53
C GLU A 241 -23.58 -11.75 -0.58
N SER A 242 -23.78 -12.42 0.55
CA SER A 242 -24.57 -11.86 1.65
C SER A 242 -23.95 -10.52 2.03
N LYS A 243 -24.71 -9.46 1.80
CA LYS A 243 -24.51 -8.21 2.53
C LYS A 243 -24.52 -8.59 4.00
N SER A 244 -23.42 -8.34 4.71
CA SER A 244 -23.39 -8.49 6.16
C SER A 244 -24.08 -7.28 6.80
N ASP A 245 -25.34 -7.08 6.45
CA ASP A 245 -26.25 -6.27 7.24
C ASP A 245 -26.68 -7.11 8.45
N SER A 246 -26.86 -6.42 9.57
CA SER A 246 -26.61 -6.97 10.90
C SER A 246 -27.86 -7.39 11.67
N TYR A 247 -27.62 -7.88 12.89
CA TYR A 247 -28.56 -8.09 13.98
C TYR A 247 -29.46 -9.34 13.97
N SER A 248 -29.24 -10.15 15.01
CA SER A 248 -30.22 -11.04 15.60
C SER A 248 -31.42 -10.26 16.14
N ASN A 249 -32.64 -10.66 15.75
CA ASN A 249 -33.77 -10.67 16.68
C ASN A 249 -34.83 -11.70 16.27
N GLU A 250 -35.65 -12.10 17.24
CA GLU A 250 -36.53 -13.26 17.15
C GLU A 250 -37.83 -13.05 16.32
N ARG A 251 -38.31 -14.17 15.76
CA ARG A 251 -39.72 -14.55 15.55
C ARG A 251 -40.71 -13.49 15.04
N GLN A 252 -41.25 -13.70 13.84
CA GLN A 252 -42.68 -14.02 13.71
C GLN A 252 -43.05 -14.72 12.39
N LEU A 253 -44.23 -15.35 12.39
CA LEU A 253 -44.80 -16.26 11.39
C LEU A 253 -45.65 -15.49 10.36
N GLY A 254 -45.53 -15.79 9.07
CA GLY A 254 -46.43 -15.23 8.03
C GLY A 254 -46.07 -15.68 6.60
N THR A 255 -47.05 -16.27 5.89
CA THR A 255 -46.96 -16.81 4.52
C THR A 255 -47.15 -15.72 3.42
N PRO A 256 -46.97 -16.01 2.10
CA PRO A 256 -46.35 -15.05 1.18
C PRO A 256 -47.31 -14.43 0.13
N ILE A 257 -46.73 -13.98 -0.99
CA ILE A 257 -47.31 -13.57 -2.30
C ILE A 257 -47.53 -12.05 -2.47
N THR A 258 -46.72 -11.41 -3.30
CA THR A 258 -47.10 -10.84 -4.62
C THR A 258 -45.94 -10.10 -5.29
N LYS A 259 -45.83 -10.19 -6.62
CA LYS A 259 -44.97 -9.31 -7.42
C LYS A 259 -45.69 -7.99 -7.65
N GLY A 260 -45.01 -6.86 -7.41
CA GLY A 260 -45.48 -5.52 -7.78
C GLY A 260 -44.36 -4.74 -8.46
N VAL A 261 -44.58 -4.30 -9.70
CA VAL A 261 -43.68 -3.39 -10.41
C VAL A 261 -43.84 -1.99 -9.83
N SER A 262 -42.73 -1.27 -9.60
CA SER A 262 -42.77 0.12 -9.13
C SER A 262 -42.14 1.05 -10.16
N THR A 263 -42.88 2.08 -10.55
CA THR A 263 -42.48 3.09 -11.54
C THR A 263 -42.61 4.48 -10.90
N ALA A 264 -41.69 5.38 -11.29
CA ALA A 264 -41.71 6.84 -11.11
C ALA A 264 -41.37 7.44 -9.72
N LEU A 265 -40.21 8.11 -9.71
CA LEU A 265 -39.90 9.45 -9.18
C LEU A 265 -40.63 10.01 -7.94
N GLY A 266 -39.82 10.44 -6.97
CA GLY A 266 -40.15 11.49 -6.01
C GLY A 266 -38.88 12.01 -5.34
N ALA A 267 -38.56 13.29 -5.48
CA ALA A 267 -37.37 13.90 -4.87
C ALA A 267 -37.66 14.36 -3.44
N MET A 268 -36.68 14.26 -2.53
CA MET A 268 -36.16 15.40 -1.75
C MET A 268 -35.00 15.03 -0.81
N ALA A 269 -34.33 16.08 -0.33
CA ALA A 269 -33.08 16.02 0.43
C ALA A 269 -33.17 15.31 1.78
N GLY A 270 -32.05 14.68 2.18
CA GLY A 270 -31.84 14.13 3.52
C GLY A 270 -30.34 14.00 3.82
N ILE A 271 -29.71 15.08 4.30
CA ILE A 271 -28.34 15.02 4.82
C ILE A 271 -28.35 14.09 6.04
N PRO A 272 -27.47 13.06 6.12
CA PRO A 272 -27.42 12.19 7.28
C PRO A 272 -27.11 13.00 8.55
N PRO A 273 -27.88 12.85 9.66
CA PRO A 273 -27.78 13.71 10.84
C PRO A 273 -26.46 13.60 11.63
N PHE A 274 -25.56 12.70 11.22
CA PHE A 274 -24.26 12.45 11.85
C PHE A 274 -23.27 13.61 11.67
N LEU A 275 -23.41 14.43 10.62
CA LEU A 275 -22.52 15.59 10.38
C LEU A 275 -22.83 16.79 11.28
N ALA A 276 -24.05 16.90 11.82
CA ALA A 276 -24.44 18.01 12.69
C ALA A 276 -23.82 17.93 14.11
N LEU A 277 -23.41 16.74 14.55
CA LEU A 277 -22.92 16.50 15.91
C LEU A 277 -21.44 16.85 16.11
N ILE A 278 -20.65 16.97 15.04
CA ILE A 278 -19.19 17.22 15.12
C ILE A 278 -18.85 18.71 15.28
N TYR A 279 -19.80 19.61 15.00
CA TYR A 279 -19.59 21.07 15.08
C TYR A 279 -19.75 21.65 16.50
N LYS A 280 -20.34 20.91 17.45
CA LYS A 280 -20.75 21.46 18.77
C LYS A 280 -19.77 21.18 19.93
N PHE A 281 -18.64 20.52 19.70
CA PHE A 281 -17.72 20.08 20.77
C PHE A 281 -16.23 20.42 20.57
N THR A 282 -15.90 21.39 19.73
CA THR A 282 -14.51 21.86 19.54
C THR A 282 -14.34 23.35 19.93
N PRO A 283 -14.11 23.68 21.21
CA PRO A 283 -13.89 25.06 21.65
C PRO A 283 -12.43 25.51 21.44
N PHE A 284 -11.92 25.42 20.20
CA PHE A 284 -10.59 25.96 19.85
C PHE A 284 -10.73 27.27 19.07
N GLY A 285 -10.98 28.36 19.82
CA GLY A 285 -11.23 29.67 19.26
C GLY A 285 -11.15 30.81 20.27
N LYS A 286 -10.16 30.80 21.18
CA LYS A 286 -9.86 31.95 22.07
C LYS A 286 -8.48 31.91 22.77
N LEU A 287 -7.41 31.74 21.99
CA LEU A 287 -6.03 32.16 22.29
C LEU A 287 -5.36 32.20 20.91
N ILE A 288 -5.01 33.33 20.29
CA ILE A 288 -4.09 34.37 20.76
C ILE A 288 -4.60 35.76 20.31
N ARG A 289 -4.65 36.73 21.21
CA ARG A 289 -4.71 38.16 20.84
C ARG A 289 -4.06 39.01 21.93
N SER A 290 -3.17 39.90 21.51
CA SER A 290 -2.62 41.04 22.25
C SER A 290 -1.90 40.79 23.59
N ARG A 291 -0.58 40.95 23.57
CA ARG A 291 0.11 41.75 24.60
C ARG A 291 0.98 42.80 23.91
N TYR A 292 0.46 44.02 23.82
CA TYR A 292 1.24 45.21 23.52
C TYR A 292 0.74 46.37 24.41
N ASN A 293 1.68 47.21 24.87
CA ASN A 293 1.52 48.35 25.79
C ASN A 293 1.28 48.02 27.30
N LYS A 294 1.81 48.80 28.27
CA LYS A 294 2.45 50.14 28.20
C LYS A 294 3.42 50.47 29.36
N GLY A 295 4.43 51.31 29.10
CA GLY A 295 5.18 52.17 30.07
C GLY A 295 6.41 51.52 30.74
N ILE A 296 7.53 52.19 31.09
CA ILE A 296 8.00 53.61 31.11
C ILE A 296 9.55 53.59 31.11
N ALA A 297 10.38 54.51 30.57
CA ALA A 297 10.30 55.52 29.49
C ALA A 297 11.73 56.12 29.23
N ASN A 298 11.92 56.89 28.14
CA ASN A 298 13.11 57.70 27.74
C ASN A 298 14.37 56.88 27.30
N ASP A 299 15.28 57.34 26.42
CA ASP A 299 15.49 58.66 25.81
C ASP A 299 16.24 58.59 24.44
N ILE A 300 16.25 59.70 23.68
CA ILE A 300 17.18 60.12 22.59
C ILE A 300 17.44 59.16 21.39
N GLY A 301 17.30 59.70 20.16
CA GLY A 301 18.08 59.25 18.99
C GLY A 301 17.35 59.23 17.65
N GLU A 302 17.19 60.39 17.01
CA GLU A 302 16.85 60.46 15.57
C GLU A 302 17.99 59.89 14.72
N ASN A 303 17.66 59.19 13.62
CA ASN A 303 18.15 59.53 12.27
C ASN A 303 17.49 58.65 11.19
N GLU A 304 17.27 59.26 10.03
CA GLU A 304 16.52 58.68 8.91
C GLU A 304 17.36 57.78 7.98
N LEU A 305 16.67 57.21 6.99
CA LEU A 305 17.22 56.60 5.78
C LEU A 305 18.44 57.35 5.23
N TYR A 306 19.50 56.61 4.86
CA TYR A 306 20.36 57.01 3.75
C TYR A 306 20.99 55.80 3.05
N TYR A 307 20.76 55.68 1.73
CA TYR A 307 21.54 54.84 0.82
C TYR A 307 22.60 55.73 0.15
N PRO A 308 23.90 55.39 0.21
CA PRO A 308 24.90 55.96 -0.69
C PRO A 308 25.28 54.97 -1.79
N THR A 309 24.91 55.29 -3.02
CA THR A 309 25.52 54.74 -4.23
C THR A 309 26.90 55.38 -4.41
N THR A 310 27.95 54.60 -4.66
CA THR A 310 29.22 55.12 -5.19
C THR A 310 29.78 54.20 -6.28
N GLU A 311 29.95 54.76 -7.48
CA GLU A 311 30.59 54.10 -8.62
C GLU A 311 32.13 54.21 -8.56
N ASN A 312 32.79 53.39 -9.39
CA ASN A 312 34.19 53.49 -9.84
C ASN A 312 35.30 53.09 -8.84
N MET A 313 36.37 52.38 -9.23
CA MET A 313 36.71 51.68 -10.48
C MET A 313 37.91 50.74 -10.21
N ASN A 314 37.94 49.53 -10.82
CA ASN A 314 39.08 48.96 -11.57
C ASN A 314 39.09 47.41 -11.65
N ASN A 315 38.62 46.91 -12.80
CA ASN A 315 39.29 45.95 -13.69
C ASN A 315 40.15 44.81 -13.09
N SER A 316 39.61 43.58 -13.18
CA SER A 316 40.17 42.57 -14.09
C SER A 316 39.10 41.51 -14.40
N SER A 317 38.87 41.23 -15.69
CA SER A 317 37.87 40.24 -16.14
C SER A 317 38.46 39.30 -17.19
N ASP A 318 39.03 38.19 -16.75
CA ASP A 318 39.44 37.10 -17.64
C ASP A 318 38.23 36.27 -18.07
N HIS A 319 37.61 36.66 -19.19
CA HIS A 319 36.65 35.83 -19.89
C HIS A 319 37.36 34.79 -20.76
N THR A 320 37.49 33.57 -20.26
CA THR A 320 37.88 32.40 -21.05
C THR A 320 36.79 32.05 -22.08
N ARG A 321 36.96 32.54 -23.32
CA ARG A 321 36.16 32.09 -24.47
C ARG A 321 36.63 30.72 -24.95
N TYR A 322 35.75 29.72 -24.85
CA TYR A 322 35.94 28.43 -25.51
C TYR A 322 35.58 28.54 -27.00
N ASN A 323 36.55 28.32 -27.88
CA ASN A 323 36.32 28.21 -29.32
C ASN A 323 35.95 26.76 -29.67
N VAL A 324 34.70 26.53 -30.10
CA VAL A 324 34.25 25.23 -30.62
C VAL A 324 34.54 25.15 -32.11
N LEU A 325 35.45 24.26 -32.51
CA LEU A 325 35.78 24.03 -33.92
C LEU A 325 34.91 22.89 -34.48
N TYR A 326 33.96 23.21 -35.37
CA TYR A 326 33.22 22.20 -36.12
C TYR A 326 34.05 21.73 -37.32
N GLY A 327 34.40 20.44 -37.36
CA GLY A 327 35.00 19.80 -38.52
C GLY A 327 33.94 19.49 -39.59
N SER A 328 34.25 19.80 -40.85
CA SER A 328 33.35 19.52 -41.98
C SER A 328 33.44 18.07 -42.42
N VAL A 329 32.27 17.47 -42.72
CA VAL A 329 32.14 16.14 -43.31
C VAL A 329 32.53 16.18 -44.79
N ARG A 330 33.27 15.18 -45.28
CA ARG A 330 33.43 14.90 -46.71
C ARG A 330 32.57 13.70 -47.10
N ASN A 331 32.01 13.80 -48.31
CA ASN A 331 31.02 12.92 -48.94
C ASN A 331 31.37 11.43 -48.92
#